data_AF-A0A0N0D716-F1
#
_entry.id   AF-A0A0N0D716-F1
#
_cell.length_a   1.000
_cell.length_b   1.000
_cell.length_c   1.000
_cell.angle_alpha   90.00
_cell.angle_beta   90.00
_cell.angle_gamma   90.00
#
_symmetry.space_group_name_H-M   'P 1'
#
loop_
_entity.id
_entity.type
_entity.pdbx_description
1 polymer ?
#
loop_
_entity_poly.entity_id
_entity_poly.type
_entity_poly.pdbx_seq_one_letter_code
_entity_poly.pdbx_strand_id
1 'polypeptide(L)' 'MNIQQKLIQELGQLTVLDHNQESIPLASLWNNQKTVLVFVRHFG' A
#
# COMPACT_ATOMS: atom_id res chain seq x y z
N MET A 1 15.11 13.09 -11.33
CA MET A 1 14.25 11.88 -11.39
C MET A 1 13.70 11.64 -10.00
N ASN A 2 12.37 11.75 -9.85
CA ASN A 2 11.65 11.84 -8.59
C ASN A 2 11.47 10.43 -7.99
N ILE A 3 12.47 9.95 -7.25
CA ILE A 3 12.53 8.56 -6.72
C ILE A 3 11.24 8.17 -5.96
N GLN A 4 10.55 9.15 -5.36
CA GLN A 4 9.31 8.95 -4.60
C GLN A 4 8.11 8.54 -5.48
N GLN A 5 7.95 9.12 -6.68
CA GLN A 5 6.77 8.83 -7.51
C GLN A 5 6.81 7.42 -8.11
N LYS A 6 7.99 6.96 -8.55
CA LYS A 6 8.17 5.61 -9.08
C LYS A 6 7.89 4.55 -8.02
N LEU A 7 8.42 4.76 -6.81
CA LEU A 7 8.18 3.86 -5.67
C LEU A 7 6.69 3.81 -5.29
N ILE A 8 5.99 4.95 -5.24
CA ILE A 8 4.54 4.97 -4.93
C ILE A 8 3.74 4.23 -5.99
N GLN A 9 4.08 4.38 -7.27
CA GLN A 9 3.44 3.64 -8.36
C GLN A 9 3.69 2.14 -8.27
N GLU A 10 4.92 1.73 -8.00
CA GLU A 10 5.30 0.32 -7.83
C GLU A 10 4.60 -0.30 -6.61
N LEU A 11 4.54 0.41 -5.49
CA LEU A 11 3.79 -0.03 -4.30
C LEU A 11 2.29 -0.13 -4.58
N GLY A 12 1.72 0.84 -5.27
CA GLY A 12 0.29 0.87 -5.59
C GLY A 12 -0.21 -0.31 -6.43
N GLN A 13 0.69 -0.94 -7.20
CA GLN A 13 0.41 -2.12 -8.03
C GLN A 13 0.45 -3.44 -7.25
N LEU A 14 0.93 -3.44 -6.00
CA LEU A 14 0.97 -4.64 -5.18
C LEU A 14 -0.45 -5.06 -4.76
N THR A 15 -0.73 -6.36 -4.81
CA THR A 15 -1.96 -6.93 -4.25
C THR A 15 -1.76 -7.23 -2.77
N VAL A 16 -2.67 -6.76 -1.93
CA VAL A 16 -2.71 -7.02 -0.48
C VAL A 16 -4.06 -7.58 -0.08
N LEU A 17 -4.12 -8.17 1.12
CA LEU A 17 -5.38 -8.58 1.72
C LEU A 17 -5.95 -7.44 2.57
N ASP A 18 -7.24 -7.18 2.42
CA ASP A 18 -7.96 -6.25 3.27
C ASP A 18 -8.46 -6.92 4.57
N HIS A 19 -9.20 -6.17 5.40
CA HIS A 19 -9.80 -6.68 6.63
C HIS A 19 -10.80 -7.83 6.45
N ASN A 20 -11.35 -8.01 5.24
CA ASN A 20 -12.26 -9.10 4.88
C ASN A 20 -11.53 -10.28 4.22
N GLN A 21 -10.20 -10.26 4.16
CA GLN A 21 -9.36 -11.21 3.41
C GLN A 21 -9.57 -11.17 1.89
N GLU A 22 -10.12 -10.09 1.37
CA GLU A 22 -10.24 -9.89 -0.06
C GLU A 22 -8.94 -9.35 -0.64
N SER A 23 -8.58 -9.83 -1.83
CA SER A 23 -7.39 -9.37 -2.55
C SER A 23 -7.69 -8.06 -3.29
N ILE A 24 -7.02 -6.99 -2.89
CA ILE A 24 -7.20 -5.64 -3.46
C ILE A 24 -5.85 -5.03 -3.87
N PRO A 25 -5.81 -4.14 -4.87
CA PRO A 25 -4.62 -3.32 -5.14
C PRO A 25 -4.33 -2.39 -3.97
N LEU A 26 -3.08 -2.30 -3.52
CA LEU A 26 -2.69 -1.49 -2.37
C LEU A 26 -3.07 0.00 -2.55
N ALA A 27 -3.02 0.51 -3.78
CA ALA A 27 -3.44 1.89 -4.11
C ALA A 27 -4.90 2.21 -3.76
N SER A 28 -5.78 1.21 -3.73
CA SER A 28 -7.20 1.43 -3.40
C SER A 28 -7.40 1.99 -1.98
N LEU A 29 -6.43 1.80 -1.07
CA LEU A 29 -6.49 2.25 0.32
C LEU A 29 -6.24 3.76 0.51
N TRP A 30 -5.74 4.48 -0.51
CA TRP A 30 -5.40 5.91 -0.40
C TRP A 30 -5.90 6.78 -1.56
N ASN A 31 -6.72 6.24 -2.47
CA ASN A 31 -7.21 7.00 -3.62
C ASN A 31 -7.99 8.28 -3.25
N ASN A 32 -8.70 8.28 -2.10
CA ASN A 32 -9.61 9.37 -1.73
C ASN A 32 -9.19 10.15 -0.47
N GLN A 33 -8.10 9.77 0.18
CA GLN A 33 -7.67 10.39 1.43
C GLN A 33 -6.15 10.30 1.61
N LYS A 34 -5.61 11.24 2.40
CA LYS A 34 -4.21 11.18 2.81
C LYS A 34 -4.02 9.97 3.73
N THR A 35 -3.06 9.12 3.40
CA THR A 35 -2.81 7.85 4.10
C THR A 35 -1.34 7.72 4.46
N VAL A 36 -1.04 7.07 5.59
CA VAL A 36 0.31 6.70 6.01
C VAL A 36 0.39 5.17 6.04
N LEU A 37 1.41 4.60 5.39
CA LEU A 37 1.70 3.18 5.42
C LEU A 37 2.74 2.89 6.52
N VAL A 38 2.39 2.03 7.47
CA VAL A 38 3.26 1.64 8.60
C VAL A 38 3.56 0.15 8.50
N PHE A 39 4.85 -0.20 8.43
CA PHE A 39 5.29 -1.59 8.47
C PHE A 39 5.60 -1.98 9.90
N VAL A 40 4.83 -2.92 10.45
CA VAL A 40 5.09 -3.50 11.77
C VAL A 40 5.67 -4.90 11.57
N ARG A 41 6.88 -5.12 12.09
CA ARG A 41 7.49 -6.45 12.11
C ARG A 41 7.12 -7.14 13.41
N HIS A 42 6.41 -8.25 13.32
CA HIS A 42 6.19 -9.12 14.46
C HIS A 42 7.41 -10.03 14.66
N PHE A 43 8.03 -9.98 15.83
CA PHE A 43 9.03 -10.96 16.26
C PHE A 43 8.34 -11.89 17.25
N GLY A 44 8.06 -13.11 16.82
CA GLY A 44 7.63 -14.22 17.67
C GLY A 44 8.80 -15.14 17.95
#